data_AF-A0A7K6I777-F1
#
_entry.id   AF-A0A7K6I777-F1
#
_cell.length_a   1.000
_cell.length_b   1.000
_cell.length_c   1.000
_cell.angle_alpha   90.00
_cell.angle_beta   90.00
_cell.angle_gamma   90.00
#
_symmetry.space_group_name_H-M   'P 1'
#
loop_
_entity.id
_entity.type
_entity.pdbx_description
1 polymer ?
#
loop_
_entity_poly.entity_id
_entity_poly.type
_entity_poly.pdbx_seq_one_letter_code
_entity_poly.pdbx_strand_id
1 'polypeptide(L)' 'VAVPLAQLLPHAGYGGEATSGDIALLRLAWPVAYGAGVGPVCLPEAGTRFPAGTRCVTTGWGDGGEGLGGTG' A
#
# COMPACT_ATOMS: atom_id res chain seq x y z
N VAL A 1 10.04 7.98 14.93
CA VAL A 1 11.16 7.03 14.76
C VAL A 1 11.29 6.70 13.29
N ALA A 2 12.49 6.71 12.74
CA ALA A 2 12.74 6.29 11.35
C ALA A 2 13.52 4.95 11.38
N VAL A 3 13.17 4.03 10.47
CA VAL A 3 13.85 2.73 10.32
C VAL A 3 14.42 2.65 8.91
N PRO A 4 15.74 2.45 8.75
CA PRO A 4 16.37 2.24 7.45
C PRO A 4 15.85 0.98 6.76
N LEU A 5 15.96 0.97 5.43
CA LEU A 5 15.71 -0.22 4.63
C LEU A 5 16.94 -1.12 4.63
N ALA A 6 16.74 -2.41 4.89
CA ALA A 6 17.73 -3.43 4.56
C ALA A 6 17.64 -3.84 3.10
N GLN A 7 16.45 -3.81 2.50
CA GLN A 7 16.25 -4.29 1.14
C GLN A 7 15.00 -3.71 0.48
N LEU A 8 15.12 -3.41 -0.83
CA LEU A 8 14.03 -3.08 -1.74
C LEU A 8 13.83 -4.27 -2.71
N LEU A 9 12.60 -4.74 -2.84
CA LEU A 9 12.22 -5.89 -3.66
C LEU A 9 11.05 -5.52 -4.60
N PRO A 10 11.32 -4.96 -5.78
CA PRO A 10 10.27 -4.69 -6.77
C PRO A 10 9.75 -6.00 -7.37
N HIS A 11 8.48 -6.01 -7.78
CA HIS A 11 7.94 -7.12 -8.54
C HIS A 11 8.70 -7.29 -9.87
N ALA A 12 9.02 -8.54 -10.23
CA ALA A 12 9.84 -8.82 -11.42
C ALA A 12 9.21 -8.36 -12.75
N GLY A 13 7.88 -8.21 -12.79
CA GLY A 13 7.14 -7.70 -13.95
C GLY A 13 7.09 -6.18 -14.06
N TYR A 14 7.63 -5.44 -13.08
CA TYR A 14 7.64 -3.99 -13.11
C TYR A 14 8.61 -3.48 -14.18
N GLY A 15 8.10 -2.73 -15.15
CA GLY A 15 8.87 -2.14 -16.25
C GLY A 15 8.82 -0.62 -16.31
N GLY A 16 8.24 0.05 -15.31
CA GLY A 16 8.04 1.51 -15.27
C GLY A 16 6.59 1.94 -15.44
N GLU A 17 6.37 3.19 -15.84
CA GLU A 17 5.04 3.77 -16.02
C GLU A 17 4.15 2.93 -16.95
N ALA A 18 2.89 2.75 -16.56
CA ALA A 18 1.87 1.98 -17.28
C ALA A 18 2.18 0.48 -17.49
N THR A 19 3.08 -0.11 -16.70
CA THR A 19 3.35 -1.56 -16.71
C THR A 19 2.64 -2.31 -15.59
N SER A 20 2.46 -3.62 -15.76
CA SER A 20 1.90 -4.49 -14.72
C SER A 20 2.87 -4.68 -13.55
N GLY A 21 2.36 -5.00 -12.37
CA GLY A 21 3.21 -5.32 -11.22
C GLY A 21 3.76 -4.08 -10.52
N ASP A 22 2.98 -3.00 -10.49
CA ASP A 22 3.27 -1.82 -9.67
C ASP A 22 3.11 -2.14 -8.17
N ILE A 23 4.07 -2.89 -7.64
CA ILE A 23 4.16 -3.31 -6.24
C ILE A 23 5.61 -3.63 -5.88
N ALA A 24 6.00 -3.31 -4.66
CA ALA A 24 7.30 -3.67 -4.11
C ALA A 24 7.17 -4.05 -2.62
N LEU A 25 8.06 -4.93 -2.16
CA LEU A 25 8.25 -5.22 -0.75
C LEU A 25 9.46 -4.45 -0.21
N LEU A 26 9.30 -3.88 0.99
CA LEU A 26 10.36 -3.20 1.73
C LEU A 26 10.71 -4.01 2.97
N ARG A 27 11.94 -4.51 3.06
CA ARG A 27 12.43 -5.15 4.27
C ARG A 27 13.12 -4.12 5.15
N LEU A 28 12.55 -3.86 6.32
CA LEU A 28 13.16 -3.00 7.34
C LEU A 28 14.46 -3.62 7.86
N ALA A 29 15.43 -2.78 8.24
CA ALA A 29 16.70 -3.22 8.79
C ALA A 29 16.57 -3.94 10.15
N TRP A 30 15.49 -3.68 10.88
CA TRP A 30 15.11 -4.39 12.10
C TRP A 30 13.59 -4.39 12.28
N PRO A 31 13.03 -5.33 13.07
CA PRO A 31 11.61 -5.36 13.38
C PRO A 31 11.16 -4.09 14.12
N VAL A 32 9.92 -3.66 13.84
CA VAL A 32 9.26 -2.59 14.60
C VAL A 32 8.36 -3.17 15.68
N ALA A 33 8.35 -2.55 16.85
CA ALA A 33 7.43 -2.92 17.92
C ALA A 33 6.02 -2.40 17.59
N TYR A 34 5.01 -3.26 17.77
CA TYR A 34 3.61 -2.86 17.64
C TYR A 34 3.14 -2.09 18.87
N GLY A 35 2.19 -1.19 18.65
CA GLY A 35 1.63 -0.35 19.70
C GLY A 35 0.48 0.50 19.18
N ALA A 36 0.03 1.47 19.99
CA ALA A 36 -1.16 2.27 19.69
C ALA A 36 -1.13 2.99 18.32
N GLY A 37 0.06 3.29 17.78
CA GLY A 37 0.21 3.96 16.48
C GLY A 37 0.88 3.12 15.39
N VAL A 38 1.19 1.84 15.65
CA VAL A 38 1.92 0.98 14.70
C VAL A 38 1.31 -0.42 14.70
N GLY A 39 0.77 -0.83 13.56
CA GLY A 39 0.21 -2.17 13.37
C GLY A 39 0.14 -2.56 11.89
N PRO A 40 0.08 -3.87 11.60
CA PRO A 40 -0.06 -4.37 10.23
C PRO A 40 -1.49 -4.21 9.70
N VAL A 41 -1.63 -4.22 8.38
CA VAL A 41 -2.92 -4.37 7.68
C VAL A 41 -3.12 -5.83 7.27
N CYS A 42 -4.36 -6.29 7.23
CA CYS A 42 -4.69 -7.62 6.71
C CYS A 42 -4.52 -7.66 5.19
N LEU A 43 -3.93 -8.75 4.68
CA LEU A 43 -3.93 -9.04 3.26
C LEU A 43 -5.20 -9.81 2.88
N PRO A 44 -5.80 -9.54 1.70
CA PRO A 44 -6.90 -10.36 1.21
C PRO A 44 -6.41 -11.76 0.85
N GLU A 45 -7.32 -12.74 0.90
CA GLU A 45 -7.04 -14.07 0.40
C GLU A 45 -6.86 -14.04 -1.12
N ALA A 46 -6.04 -14.95 -1.65
CA ALA A 46 -5.81 -15.08 -3.08
C ALA A 46 -7.15 -15.31 -3.82
N GLY A 47 -7.42 -14.46 -4.82
CA GLY A 47 -8.65 -14.53 -5.61
C GLY A 47 -9.86 -13.82 -4.99
N THR A 48 -9.71 -13.16 -3.84
CA THR A 48 -10.73 -12.25 -3.29
C THR A 48 -11.10 -11.19 -4.33
N ARG A 49 -12.40 -10.93 -4.48
CA ARG A 49 -12.95 -9.90 -5.38
C ARG A 49 -13.70 -8.85 -4.58
N PHE A 50 -13.54 -7.59 -4.97
CA PHE A 50 -14.28 -6.46 -4.42
C PHE A 50 -15.30 -5.99 -5.48
N PRO A 51 -16.60 -6.27 -5.32
CA PRO A 51 -17.63 -5.85 -6.28
C PRO A 51 -17.72 -4.33 -6.45
N ALA A 52 -18.27 -3.88 -7.57
CA ALA A 52 -18.60 -2.47 -7.75
C ALA A 52 -19.56 -1.98 -6.65
N GLY A 53 -19.34 -0.76 -6.15
CA GLY A 53 -20.05 -0.23 -4.99
C GLY A 53 -19.52 -0.69 -3.63
N THR A 54 -18.45 -1.50 -3.59
CA THR A 54 -17.76 -1.79 -2.32
C THR A 54 -17.20 -0.51 -1.74
N ARG A 55 -17.61 -0.18 -0.51
CA ARG A 55 -17.12 1.01 0.17
C ARG A 55 -15.69 0.79 0.65
N CYS A 56 -14.77 1.62 0.14
CA CYS A 56 -13.35 1.60 0.48
C CYS A 56 -12.92 2.94 1.09
N VAL A 57 -11.79 2.93 1.79
CA VAL A 57 -11.15 4.14 2.33
C VAL A 57 -9.70 4.17 1.83
N THR A 58 -9.26 5.32 1.35
CA THR A 58 -7.86 5.59 1.02
C THR A 58 -7.30 6.61 2.00
N THR A 59 -6.02 6.46 2.36
CA THR A 59 -5.34 7.33 3.33
C THR A 59 -3.93 7.65 2.83
N GLY A 60 -3.49 8.90 2.99
CA GLY A 60 -2.14 9.33 2.61
C GLY A 60 -1.93 10.82 2.88
N TRP A 61 -0.70 11.29 2.65
CA TRP A 61 -0.30 12.70 2.78
C TRP A 61 -0.08 13.37 1.41
N GLY A 62 -0.69 12.84 0.35
CA GLY A 62 -0.64 13.44 -0.99
C GLY A 62 -1.34 14.81 -1.02
N ASP A 63 -1.16 15.54 -2.12
CA ASP A 63 -1.80 16.85 -2.30
C ASP A 63 -3.33 16.72 -2.16
N GLY A 64 -3.91 17.57 -1.31
CA GLY A 64 -5.35 17.64 -1.07
C GLY A 64 -6.09 18.46 -2.13
N GLY A 65 -5.36 18.98 -3.12
CA GLY A 65 -5.89 19.68 -4.28
C GLY A 65 -6.78 18.79 -5.14
N GLU A 66 -8.09 18.93 -4.93
CA GLU A 66 -9.16 18.71 -5.90
C GLU A 66 -9.28 17.28 -6.48
N GLY A 67 -10.08 16.42 -5.85
CA GLY A 67 -10.41 15.15 -6.51
C GLY A 67 -11.32 14.13 -5.87
N LEU A 68 -12.10 14.39 -4.82
CA LEU A 68 -13.03 13.38 -4.27
C LEU A 68 -14.44 13.92 -4.02
N GLY A 69 -15.08 14.39 -5.08
CA GLY A 69 -16.53 14.25 -5.23
C GLY A 69 -16.88 12.79 -5.53
N GLY A 70 -16.78 11.92 -4.52
CA GLY A 70 -17.08 10.49 -4.63
C GLY A 70 -18.55 10.19 -4.38
N THR A 71 -19.44 10.57 -5.30
CA THR A 71 -20.74 9.90 -5.45
C THR A 71 -20.61 8.85 -6.53
N GLY A 72 -20.62 7.59 -6.12
CA GLY A 72 -20.76 6.41 -6.95
C GLY A 72 -21.31 5.28 -6.09
#